data_AF-A0A829BQP3-F1
#
_entry.id   AF-A0A829BQP3-F1
#
_cell.length_a   1.000
_cell.length_b   1.000
_cell.length_c   1.000
_cell.angle_alpha   90.00
_cell.angle_beta   90.00
_cell.angle_gamma   90.00
#
_symmetry.space_group_name_H-M   'P 1'
#
loop_
_entity.id
_entity.type
_entity.pdbx_description
1 polymer ?
#
loop_
_entity_poly.entity_id
_entity_poly.type
_entity_poly.pdbx_seq_one_letter_code
_entity_poly.pdbx_strand_id
1 'polypeptide(L)'
;MSQVMEVVSGKWRLNVLWVINKYQSIRFNQLKREVNGITTIMLTRSLDILITNELVEKIDFQTLPLHVEYQLSSKGKSLMPF
;
A
#
# COMPACT_ATOMS: atom_id res chain seq x y z
N MET A 1 9.89 -14.68 16.89
CA MET A 1 9.59 -14.71 15.44
C MET A 1 9.18 -13.30 15.03
N SER A 2 9.75 -12.78 13.95
CA SER A 2 9.78 -11.35 13.63
C SER A 2 8.40 -10.75 13.33
N GLN A 3 7.92 -9.81 14.17
CA GLN A 3 6.65 -9.06 13.99
C GLN A 3 6.43 -8.52 12.57
N VAL A 4 7.51 -8.19 11.84
CA VAL A 4 7.46 -7.72 10.45
C VAL A 4 6.81 -8.73 9.51
N MET A 5 7.06 -10.03 9.70
CA MET A 5 6.44 -11.07 8.88
C MET A 5 4.93 -11.15 9.11
N GLU A 6 4.43 -10.95 10.34
CA GLU A 6 2.98 -10.96 10.63
C GLU A 6 2.25 -9.76 10.02
N VAL A 7 2.93 -8.62 9.93
CA VAL A 7 2.40 -7.40 9.29
C VAL A 7 2.31 -7.59 7.78
N VAL A 8 3.22 -8.36 7.18
CA VAL A 8 3.32 -8.51 5.72
C VAL A 8 2.65 -9.80 5.22
N SER A 9 2.47 -10.83 6.05
CA SER A 9 1.94 -12.18 5.72
C SER A 9 0.46 -12.24 5.33
N GLY A 10 -0.20 -11.11 5.11
CA GLY A 10 -1.60 -11.10 4.69
C GLY A 10 -1.69 -11.40 3.20
N LYS A 11 -2.67 -12.22 2.80
CA LYS A 11 -2.96 -12.62 1.40
C LYS A 11 -2.83 -11.47 0.39
N TRP A 12 -3.17 -10.26 0.79
CA TRP A 12 -3.19 -9.08 -0.07
C TRP A 12 -2.08 -8.06 0.22
N ARG A 13 -1.48 -8.06 1.41
CA ARG A 13 -0.58 -6.97 1.86
C ARG A 13 0.72 -6.95 1.05
N LEU A 14 1.29 -8.11 0.76
CA LEU A 14 2.44 -8.23 -0.15
C LEU A 14 2.13 -7.70 -1.55
N ASN A 15 0.97 -8.07 -2.10
CA ASN A 15 0.58 -7.65 -3.44
C ASN A 15 0.34 -6.12 -3.49
N VAL A 16 -0.30 -5.57 -2.47
CA VAL A 16 -0.49 -4.11 -2.31
C VAL A 16 0.85 -3.39 -2.25
N LEU A 17 1.79 -3.84 -1.41
CA LEU A 17 3.13 -3.25 -1.32
C LEU A 17 3.89 -3.32 -2.64
N TRP A 18 3.83 -4.48 -3.32
CA TRP A 18 4.50 -4.67 -4.61
C TRP A 18 3.96 -3.76 -5.70
N VAL A 19 2.63 -3.62 -5.79
CA VAL A 19 1.99 -2.70 -6.75
C VAL A 19 2.36 -1.25 -6.42
N ILE A 20 2.28 -0.82 -5.16
CA ILE A 20 2.68 0.54 -4.78
C ILE A 20 4.16 0.80 -5.14
N ASN A 21 5.05 -0.17 -4.87
CA ASN A 21 6.46 -0.07 -5.26
C ASN A 21 6.64 0.08 -6.78
N LYS A 22 5.91 -0.73 -7.57
CA LYS A 22 5.97 -0.71 -9.02
C LYS A 22 5.58 0.66 -9.61
N TYR A 23 4.54 1.28 -9.07
CA TYR A 23 4.04 2.57 -9.56
C TYR A 23 4.68 3.78 -8.88
N GLN A 24 5.45 3.58 -7.79
CA GLN A 24 6.01 4.60 -6.89
C GLN A 24 4.96 5.42 -6.13
N SER A 25 3.90 5.85 -6.79
CA SER A 25 2.70 6.48 -6.23
C SER A 25 1.47 6.02 -7.00
N ILE A 26 0.37 5.70 -6.29
CA ILE A 26 -0.83 5.14 -6.92
C ILE A 26 -2.12 5.52 -6.20
N ARG A 27 -3.18 5.85 -6.96
CA ARG A 27 -4.52 6.14 -6.42
C ARG A 27 -5.26 4.87 -5.98
N PHE A 28 -6.17 4.99 -5.02
CA PHE A 28 -6.95 3.85 -4.48
C PHE A 28 -7.61 2.99 -5.56
N ASN A 29 -8.32 3.63 -6.50
CA ASN A 29 -9.06 2.93 -7.55
C ASN A 29 -8.13 2.21 -8.54
N GLN A 30 -6.96 2.77 -8.79
CA GLN A 30 -5.96 2.12 -9.63
C GLN A 30 -5.32 0.95 -8.89
N LEU A 31 -4.93 1.14 -7.63
CA LEU A 31 -4.40 0.08 -6.78
C LEU A 31 -5.36 -1.11 -6.67
N LYS A 32 -6.66 -0.85 -6.52
CA LYS A 32 -7.69 -1.90 -6.52
C LYS A 32 -7.76 -2.68 -7.84
N ARG A 33 -7.56 -2.03 -8.98
CA ARG A 33 -7.58 -2.68 -10.30
C ARG A 33 -6.35 -3.54 -10.51
N GLU A 34 -5.19 -3.06 -10.09
CA GLU A 34 -3.91 -3.78 -10.21
C GLU A 34 -3.86 -5.00 -9.28
N VAL A 35 -4.40 -4.88 -8.06
CA VAL A 35 -4.50 -6.00 -7.11
C VAL A 35 -5.75 -6.82 -7.45
N ASN A 36 -5.66 -7.62 -8.51
CA ASN A 36 -6.78 -8.38 -9.05
C ASN A 36 -7.44 -9.28 -7.98
N GLY A 37 -8.76 -9.22 -7.86
CA GLY A 37 -9.57 -10.01 -6.94
C GLY A 37 -9.69 -9.45 -5.51
N ILE A 38 -9.05 -8.32 -5.18
CA ILE A 38 -9.24 -7.68 -3.87
C ILE A 38 -10.56 -6.93 -3.80
N THR A 39 -11.27 -7.09 -2.68
CA THR A 39 -12.46 -6.27 -2.40
C THR A 39 -12.05 -4.90 -1.87
N THR A 40 -12.92 -3.89 -2.02
CA THR A 40 -12.68 -2.55 -1.45
C THR A 40 -12.38 -2.63 0.04
N ILE A 41 -13.16 -3.42 0.79
CA ILE A 41 -13.02 -3.57 2.24
C ILE A 41 -11.66 -4.18 2.60
N MET A 42 -11.23 -5.22 1.87
CA MET A 42 -9.93 -5.85 2.12
C MET A 42 -8.77 -4.94 1.73
N LEU A 43 -8.90 -4.14 0.67
CA LEU A 43 -7.89 -3.16 0.29
C LEU A 43 -7.75 -2.07 1.35
N THR A 44 -8.86 -1.48 1.80
CA THR A 44 -8.84 -0.47 2.87
C THR A 44 -8.21 -1.03 4.14
N ARG A 45 -8.63 -2.21 4.61
CA ARG A 45 -8.03 -2.85 5.79
C ARG A 45 -6.53 -3.13 5.62
N SER A 46 -6.11 -3.54 4.43
CA SER A 46 -4.70 -3.78 4.14
C SER A 46 -3.90 -2.48 4.19
N LEU A 47 -4.41 -1.42 3.57
CA LEU A 47 -3.80 -0.09 3.61
C LEU A 47 -3.73 0.47 5.04
N ASP A 48 -4.81 0.37 5.82
CA ASP A 48 -4.84 0.84 7.21
C ASP A 48 -3.75 0.18 8.05
N ILE A 49 -3.59 -1.14 7.93
CA ILE A 49 -2.52 -1.87 8.63
C ILE A 49 -1.14 -1.42 8.14
N LEU A 50 -0.94 -1.28 6.83
CA LEU A 50 0.34 -0.87 6.26
C LEU A 50 0.72 0.57 6.65
N ILE A 51 -0.25 1.48 6.69
CA ILE A 51 -0.08 2.87 7.12
C ILE A 51 0.22 2.92 8.63
N THR A 52 -0.54 2.18 9.45
CA THR A 52 -0.31 2.10 10.90
C THR A 52 1.06 1.54 11.25
N ASN A 53 1.62 0.67 10.40
CA ASN A 53 2.97 0.13 10.58
C ASN A 53 4.07 0.98 9.90
N GLU A 54 3.72 2.16 9.40
CA GLU A 54 4.60 3.11 8.71
C GLU A 54 5.28 2.49 7.49
N LEU A 55 4.60 1.59 6.77
CA LEU A 55 5.12 0.97 5.53
C LEU A 55 4.61 1.69 4.28
N VAL A 56 3.41 2.26 4.37
CA VAL A 56 2.76 3.01 3.30
C VAL A 56 2.39 4.39 3.83
N GLU A 57 2.58 5.40 3.00
CA GLU A 57 2.15 6.77 3.27
C GLU A 57 0.97 7.11 2.37
N LYS A 58 0.00 7.82 2.94
CA LYS A 58 -1.14 8.39 2.23
C LYS A 58 -0.84 9.87 2.00
N ILE A 59 -0.68 10.28 0.74
CA ILE A 59 -0.44 11.67 0.37
C ILE A 59 -1.74 12.28 -0.17
N ASP A 60 -2.19 13.34 0.46
CA ASP A 60 -3.30 14.16 -0.03
C ASP A 60 -2.76 15.21 -1.01
N PHE A 61 -3.01 15.01 -2.30
CA PHE A 61 -2.67 15.96 -3.34
C PHE A 61 -3.76 17.03 -3.40
N GLN A 62 -3.43 18.22 -2.88
CA GLN A 62 -4.30 19.39 -2.90
C GLN A 62 -4.33 20.11 -4.26
N THR A 63 -3.90 19.44 -5.33
CA THR A 63 -3.94 19.96 -6.70
C THR A 63 -5.32 19.65 -7.31
N LEU A 64 -5.78 20.47 -8.25
CA LEU A 64 -7.02 20.18 -9.00
C LEU A 64 -6.74 19.09 -10.05
N PRO A 65 -7.48 17.97 -10.07
CA PRO A 65 -8.54 17.56 -9.14
C PRO A 65 -8.01 16.97 -7.83
N LEU A 66 -8.65 17.31 -6.70
CA LEU A 66 -8.26 16.83 -5.37
C LEU A 66 -8.27 15.30 -5.33
N HIS A 67 -7.14 14.70 -4.98
CA HIS A 67 -7.02 13.25 -4.92
C HIS A 67 -6.00 12.81 -3.87
N VAL A 68 -6.02 11.51 -3.61
CA VAL A 68 -5.12 10.86 -2.66
C VAL A 68 -4.35 9.79 -3.40
N GLU A 69 -3.05 9.73 -3.15
CA GLU A 69 -2.21 8.63 -3.59
C GLU A 69 -1.53 7.93 -2.42
N TYR A 70 -1.11 6.71 -2.67
CA TYR A 70 -0.41 5.86 -1.73
C TYR A 70 0.98 5.59 -2.27
N GLN A 71 2.00 5.76 -1.43
CA GLN A 71 3.39 5.49 -1.74
C GLN A 71 4.04 4.63 -0.65
N LEU A 72 5.14 3.96 -0.94
CA LEU A 72 5.93 3.32 0.10
C LEU A 72 6.69 4.37 0.91
N SER A 73 6.65 4.25 2.23
CA SER A 73 7.53 4.99 3.12
C SER A 73 8.98 4.52 2.94
N SER A 74 9.93 5.25 3.51
CA SER A 74 11.35 4.82 3.56
C SER A 74 11.50 3.42 4.18
N LYS A 75 10.70 3.10 5.20
CA LYS A 75 10.67 1.79 5.85
C LYS A 75 9.99 0.73 4.98
N GLY A 76 8.93 1.07 4.25
CA GLY A 76 8.32 0.16 3.28
C GLY A 76 9.27 -0.21 2.15
N LYS A 77 10.07 0.75 1.68
CA LYS A 77 11.08 0.54 0.63
C LYS A 77 12.21 -0.40 1.08
N SER A 78 12.66 -0.32 2.33
CA SER A 78 13.71 -1.21 2.83
C SER A 78 13.27 -2.67 3.03
N LEU A 79 11.95 -2.94 3.04
CA LEU A 79 11.40 -4.29 3.11
C LEU A 79 11.22 -4.96 1.75
N MET A 80 11.36 -4.23 0.65
CA MET A 80 11.24 -4.80 -0.69
C MET A 80 12.62 -5.20 -1.21
N PRO A 81 12.83 -6.47 -1.59
CA PRO A 81 14.05 -6.86 -2.28
C PRO A 81 14.09 -6.16 -3.65
N PHE A 82 15.28 -5.68 -4.02
CA PHE A 82 15.58 -4.98 -5.27
C PHE A 82 15.27 -5.84 -6.50
#